data_AF-A0A377LZT6-F1
#
_entry.id   AF-A0A377LZT6-F1
#
_cell.length_a   1.000
_cell.length_b   1.000
_cell.length_c   1.000
_cell.angle_alpha   90.00
_cell.angle_beta   90.00
_cell.angle_gamma   90.00
#
_symmetry.space_group_name_H-M   'P 1'
#
loop_
_entity.id
_entity.type
_entity.pdbx_description
1 polymer ?
#
loop_
_entity_poly.entity_id
_entity_poly.type
_entity_poly.pdbx_seq_one_letter_code
_entity_poly.pdbx_strand_id
1 'polypeptide(L)'
;MTIPSPSVLHFRGGRKDIDATVYPDLNDYFDDLATTWRDAIRAFYDAGCRYLQLDDTVWAYLCSDDQRRQIRERGEDADELARTYARVLNKALEGKPDDLTIGLHVCRGNFRSTWISEGGYEPVAQVLFGTVNVDAFFLEYDNDRSGDFAPLRFVRPGKQQVVLGLITTKNGELENPEGVKARLEEAARYVAKEQICLSPQCGFASTEEGNTLSEAQQWDKVRLVTQIASEVW
;
A
#
# COMPACT_ATOMS: atom_id res chain seq x y z
N MET A 1 -7.62 -11.91 3.46
CA MET A 1 -6.55 -12.08 4.47
C MET A 1 -5.57 -10.94 4.30
N THR A 2 -4.97 -10.42 5.39
CA THR A 2 -3.92 -9.39 5.34
C THR A 2 -2.68 -9.88 6.09
N ILE A 3 -1.49 -9.61 5.55
CA ILE A 3 -0.19 -9.90 6.18
C ILE A 3 0.78 -8.74 5.90
N PRO A 4 1.82 -8.53 6.70
CA PRO A 4 2.84 -7.54 6.37
C PRO A 4 3.55 -7.87 5.05
N SER A 5 3.91 -6.84 4.30
CA SER A 5 4.79 -6.93 3.13
C SER A 5 6.23 -7.32 3.53
N PRO A 6 6.98 -8.05 2.67
CA PRO A 6 8.36 -8.45 2.97
C PRO A 6 9.29 -7.26 3.26
N SER A 7 9.05 -6.12 2.61
CA SER A 7 9.85 -4.90 2.80
C SER A 7 9.90 -4.45 4.27
N VAL A 8 8.80 -4.65 5.01
CA VAL A 8 8.65 -4.22 6.41
C VAL A 8 9.62 -4.97 7.32
N LEU A 9 9.94 -6.24 7.00
CA LEU A 9 10.87 -7.04 7.79
C LEU A 9 12.30 -6.49 7.69
N HIS A 10 12.73 -6.08 6.48
CA HIS A 10 14.05 -5.49 6.28
C HIS A 10 14.11 -4.05 6.80
N PHE A 11 13.17 -3.19 6.39
CA PHE A 11 13.32 -1.73 6.52
C PHE A 11 13.46 -1.23 7.96
N ARG A 12 12.79 -1.89 8.92
CA ARG A 12 12.80 -1.46 10.33
C ARG A 12 14.16 -1.65 11.00
N GLY A 13 14.83 -2.77 10.73
CA GLY A 13 16.13 -3.11 11.31
C GLY A 13 17.33 -2.80 10.43
N GLY A 14 17.13 -2.82 9.11
CA GLY A 14 18.18 -2.70 8.11
C GLY A 14 19.26 -3.78 8.25
N ARG A 15 20.45 -3.52 7.69
CA ARG A 15 21.59 -4.45 7.75
C ARG A 15 21.99 -4.84 9.18
N LYS A 16 21.78 -3.97 10.18
CA LYS A 16 22.25 -4.18 11.55
C LYS A 16 21.52 -5.32 12.27
N ASP A 17 20.29 -5.60 11.87
CA ASP A 17 19.45 -6.64 12.46
C ASP A 17 19.55 -7.98 11.70
N ILE A 18 20.42 -8.06 10.69
CA ILE A 18 20.64 -9.26 9.89
C ILE A 18 22.03 -9.81 10.20
N ASP A 19 22.08 -11.04 10.69
CA ASP A 19 23.33 -11.72 11.05
C ASP A 19 24.26 -11.82 9.82
N ALA A 20 25.39 -11.11 9.88
CA ALA A 20 26.37 -11.06 8.81
C ALA A 20 27.14 -12.37 8.61
N THR A 21 27.09 -13.30 9.57
CA THR A 21 27.68 -14.63 9.43
C THR A 21 26.79 -15.59 8.65
N VAL A 22 25.47 -15.39 8.72
CA VAL A 22 24.47 -16.16 7.96
C VAL A 22 24.26 -15.56 6.57
N TYR A 23 24.14 -14.22 6.50
CA TYR A 23 24.00 -13.49 5.24
C TYR A 23 25.15 -12.49 5.08
N PRO A 24 26.33 -12.92 4.59
CA PRO A 24 27.42 -12.00 4.27
C PRO A 24 27.03 -11.02 3.16
N ASP A 25 26.31 -11.49 2.14
CA ASP A 25 25.67 -10.70 1.09
C ASP A 25 24.17 -10.52 1.42
N LEU A 26 23.68 -9.28 1.34
CA LEU A 26 22.26 -8.99 1.52
C LEU A 26 21.39 -9.47 0.35
N ASN A 27 21.96 -9.70 -0.83
CA ASN A 27 21.20 -10.25 -1.95
C ASN A 27 20.63 -11.63 -1.62
N ASP A 28 21.42 -12.48 -0.95
CA ASP A 28 20.99 -13.80 -0.49
C ASP A 28 19.84 -13.68 0.53
N TYR A 29 19.94 -12.71 1.46
CA TYR A 29 18.86 -12.41 2.39
C TYR A 29 17.56 -12.02 1.67
N PHE A 30 17.63 -11.12 0.69
CA PHE A 30 16.45 -10.68 -0.06
C PHE A 30 15.85 -11.81 -0.91
N ASP A 31 16.68 -12.73 -1.39
CA ASP A 31 16.25 -13.89 -2.15
C ASP A 31 15.52 -14.92 -1.29
N ASP A 32 16.02 -15.18 -0.08
CA ASP A 32 15.36 -16.04 0.91
C ASP A 32 14.10 -15.37 1.48
N LEU A 33 14.10 -14.05 1.64
CA LEU A 33 12.94 -13.27 2.04
C LEU A 33 11.80 -13.40 1.02
N ALA A 34 12.11 -13.26 -0.27
CA ALA A 34 11.15 -13.46 -1.34
C ALA A 34 10.58 -14.89 -1.36
N THR A 35 11.46 -15.89 -1.20
CA THR A 35 11.04 -17.30 -1.13
C THR A 35 10.12 -17.56 0.06
N THR A 36 10.46 -17.01 1.23
CA THR A 36 9.64 -17.12 2.44
C THR A 36 8.23 -16.56 2.23
N TRP A 37 8.11 -15.38 1.59
CA TRP A 37 6.80 -14.81 1.29
C TRP A 37 6.06 -15.59 0.21
N ARG A 38 6.74 -16.12 -0.81
CA ARG A 38 6.12 -17.00 -1.82
C ARG A 38 5.50 -18.23 -1.17
N ASP A 39 6.23 -18.88 -0.26
CA ASP A 39 5.76 -20.06 0.45
C ASP A 39 4.57 -19.72 1.37
N ALA A 40 4.61 -18.57 2.06
CA ALA A 40 3.49 -18.10 2.87
C ALA A 40 2.24 -17.81 2.02
N ILE A 41 2.39 -17.11 0.89
CA ILE A 41 1.31 -16.83 -0.07
C ILE A 41 0.71 -18.15 -0.57
N ARG A 42 1.55 -19.12 -0.93
CA ARG A 42 1.11 -20.45 -1.36
C ARG A 42 0.35 -21.19 -0.25
N ALA A 43 0.84 -21.14 0.98
CA ALA A 43 0.17 -21.77 2.12
C ALA A 43 -1.23 -21.17 2.38
N PHE A 44 -1.38 -19.84 2.28
CA PHE A 44 -2.71 -19.22 2.34
C PHE A 44 -3.61 -19.68 1.19
N TYR A 45 -3.07 -19.75 -0.02
CA TYR A 45 -3.82 -20.23 -1.18
C TYR A 45 -4.32 -21.67 -1.02
N ASP A 46 -3.44 -22.56 -0.55
CA ASP A 46 -3.73 -23.98 -0.30
C ASP A 46 -4.75 -24.16 0.83
N ALA A 47 -4.79 -23.21 1.79
CA ALA A 47 -5.84 -23.11 2.80
C ALA A 47 -7.17 -22.53 2.28
N GLY A 48 -7.28 -22.22 0.98
CA GLY A 48 -8.49 -21.71 0.33
C GLY A 48 -8.56 -20.19 0.19
N CYS A 49 -7.50 -19.45 0.52
CA CYS A 49 -7.46 -18.01 0.31
C CYS A 49 -7.46 -17.68 -1.20
N ARG A 50 -8.31 -16.74 -1.61
CA ARG A 50 -8.35 -16.20 -2.99
C ARG A 50 -8.15 -14.68 -3.06
N TYR A 51 -8.06 -14.05 -1.89
CA TYR A 51 -7.75 -12.63 -1.75
C TYR A 51 -6.81 -12.45 -0.57
N LEU A 52 -5.55 -12.10 -0.87
CA LEU A 52 -4.53 -11.79 0.12
C LEU A 52 -4.02 -10.36 -0.12
N GLN A 53 -3.90 -9.58 0.94
CA GLN A 53 -3.34 -8.23 0.88
C GLN A 53 -2.03 -8.17 1.66
N LEU A 54 -1.04 -7.52 1.06
CA LEU A 54 0.23 -7.18 1.68
C LEU A 54 0.13 -5.75 2.21
N ASP A 55 0.33 -5.56 3.51
CA ASP A 55 0.32 -4.25 4.15
C ASP A 55 1.75 -3.71 4.26
N ASP A 56 2.02 -2.56 3.63
CA ASP A 56 3.36 -2.02 3.46
C ASP A 56 3.42 -0.54 3.85
N THR A 57 4.22 -0.24 4.87
CA THR A 57 4.48 1.15 5.31
C THR A 57 5.74 1.75 4.66
N VAL A 58 6.59 0.92 4.06
CA VAL A 58 7.91 1.30 3.56
C VAL A 58 7.80 2.18 2.34
N TRP A 59 6.90 1.87 1.41
CA TRP A 59 6.67 2.71 0.23
C TRP A 59 6.27 4.14 0.60
N ALA A 60 5.46 4.32 1.66
CA ALA A 60 5.13 5.66 2.14
C ALA A 60 6.34 6.37 2.75
N TYR A 61 7.16 5.69 3.55
CA TYR A 61 8.42 6.24 4.06
C TYR A 61 9.34 6.73 2.93
N LEU A 62 9.43 5.97 1.84
CA LEU A 62 10.25 6.32 0.68
C LEU A 62 9.75 7.56 -0.09
N CYS A 63 8.54 8.04 0.20
CA CYS A 63 8.02 9.31 -0.32
C CYS A 63 8.39 10.52 0.54
N SER A 64 8.76 10.34 1.82
CA SER A 64 9.10 11.45 2.73
C SER A 64 10.55 11.88 2.55
N ASP A 65 10.77 13.17 2.33
CA ASP A 65 12.12 13.76 2.27
C ASP A 65 12.90 13.55 3.57
N ASP A 66 12.22 13.59 4.71
CA ASP A 66 12.83 13.36 6.03
C ASP A 66 13.36 11.94 6.14
N GLN A 67 12.56 10.97 5.74
CA GLN A 67 12.91 9.55 5.79
C GLN A 67 13.98 9.20 4.77
N ARG A 68 13.89 9.75 3.56
CA ARG A 68 14.96 9.65 2.54
C ARG A 68 16.27 10.24 3.06
N ARG A 69 16.24 11.32 3.86
CA ARG A 69 17.44 11.85 4.53
C ARG A 69 17.99 10.87 5.56
N GLN A 70 17.14 10.30 6.42
CA GLN A 70 17.56 9.30 7.42
C GLN A 70 18.12 8.01 6.78
N ILE A 71 17.61 7.59 5.61
CA ILE A 71 18.16 6.49 4.82
C ILE A 71 19.59 6.83 4.35
N ARG A 72 19.80 8.03 3.81
CA ARG A 72 21.14 8.50 3.40
C ARG A 72 22.12 8.61 4.57
N GLU A 73 21.67 9.08 5.73
CA GLU A 73 22.49 9.15 6.95
C GLU A 73 22.92 7.76 7.46
N ARG A 74 22.14 6.71 7.15
CA ARG A 74 22.51 5.30 7.41
C ARG A 74 23.46 4.72 6.36
N GLY A 75 23.78 5.47 5.30
CA GLY A 75 24.63 5.02 4.20
C GLY A 75 23.90 4.20 3.14
N GLU A 76 22.57 4.26 3.09
CA GLU A 76 21.73 3.55 2.13
C GLU A 76 21.18 4.51 1.07
N ASP A 77 20.73 3.97 -0.07
CA ASP A 77 20.09 4.71 -1.15
C ASP A 77 18.60 4.35 -1.22
N ALA A 78 17.72 5.35 -1.10
CA ALA A 78 16.28 5.15 -1.08
C ALA A 78 15.71 4.63 -2.40
N ASP A 79 16.31 4.99 -3.53
CA ASP A 79 15.86 4.58 -4.86
C ASP A 79 16.33 3.15 -5.16
N GLU A 80 17.53 2.77 -4.73
CA GLU A 80 17.99 1.38 -4.78
C GLU A 80 17.19 0.47 -3.83
N LEU A 81 16.79 0.97 -2.65
CA LEU A 81 15.87 0.25 -1.76
C LEU A 81 14.50 0.03 -2.43
N ALA A 82 13.94 1.06 -3.08
CA ALA A 82 12.69 0.93 -3.82
C ALA A 82 12.77 -0.16 -4.90
N ARG A 83 13.86 -0.19 -5.68
CA ARG A 83 14.10 -1.23 -6.70
C ARG A 83 14.26 -2.62 -6.08
N THR A 84 14.97 -2.70 -4.96
CA THR A 84 15.17 -3.95 -4.23
C THR A 84 13.84 -4.51 -3.71
N TYR A 85 13.00 -3.68 -3.09
CA TYR A 85 11.70 -4.12 -2.59
C TYR A 85 10.73 -4.49 -3.71
N ALA A 86 10.74 -3.77 -4.84
CA ALA A 86 9.99 -4.18 -6.02
C ALA A 86 10.43 -5.56 -6.53
N ARG A 87 11.75 -5.83 -6.58
CA ARG A 87 12.31 -7.14 -6.97
C ARG A 87 11.86 -8.24 -6.01
N VAL A 88 11.95 -8.01 -4.70
CA VAL A 88 11.53 -8.97 -3.67
C VAL A 88 10.05 -9.28 -3.78
N LEU A 89 9.19 -8.27 -3.90
CA LEU A 89 7.75 -8.44 -4.09
C LEU A 89 7.44 -9.23 -5.36
N ASN A 90 8.07 -8.90 -6.48
CA ASN A 90 7.84 -9.61 -7.73
C ASN A 90 8.29 -11.08 -7.66
N LYS A 91 9.44 -11.35 -7.04
CA LYS A 91 9.94 -12.72 -6.84
C LYS A 91 9.05 -13.52 -5.89
N ALA A 92 8.49 -12.88 -4.85
CA ALA A 92 7.52 -13.50 -3.97
C ALA A 92 6.20 -13.88 -4.68
N LEU A 93 5.89 -13.22 -5.79
CA LEU A 93 4.68 -13.44 -6.60
C LEU A 93 4.92 -14.35 -7.81
N GLU A 94 6.13 -14.84 -8.02
CA GLU A 94 6.41 -15.82 -9.08
C GLU A 94 5.62 -17.11 -8.85
N GLY A 95 4.89 -17.55 -9.88
CA GLY A 95 4.03 -18.73 -9.78
C GLY A 95 2.72 -18.50 -9.00
N LYS A 96 2.35 -17.25 -8.72
CA LYS A 96 1.02 -16.89 -8.18
C LYS A 96 -0.08 -17.52 -9.05
N PRO A 97 -1.02 -18.29 -8.46
CA PRO A 97 -2.17 -18.82 -9.19
C PRO A 97 -3.05 -17.71 -9.80
N ASP A 98 -3.62 -17.96 -10.97
CA ASP A 98 -4.42 -16.97 -11.70
C ASP A 98 -5.70 -16.55 -10.96
N ASP A 99 -6.27 -17.43 -10.13
CA ASP A 99 -7.47 -17.17 -9.32
C ASP A 99 -7.16 -16.56 -7.94
N LEU A 100 -5.90 -16.25 -7.65
CA LEU A 100 -5.48 -15.53 -6.44
C LEU A 100 -5.27 -14.05 -6.74
N THR A 101 -6.06 -13.19 -6.09
CA THR A 101 -5.88 -11.74 -6.10
C THR A 101 -4.93 -11.32 -4.97
N ILE A 102 -3.91 -10.53 -5.31
CA ILE A 102 -2.97 -9.91 -4.38
C ILE A 102 -3.14 -8.40 -4.39
N GLY A 103 -3.55 -7.85 -3.25
CA GLY A 103 -3.52 -6.40 -3.00
C GLY A 103 -2.21 -5.98 -2.34
N LEU A 104 -1.79 -4.73 -2.57
CA LEU A 104 -0.75 -4.05 -1.81
C LEU A 104 -1.33 -2.75 -1.24
N HIS A 105 -1.43 -2.67 0.09
CA HIS A 105 -1.80 -1.45 0.76
C HIS A 105 -0.56 -0.65 1.13
N VAL A 106 -0.48 0.57 0.59
CA VAL A 106 0.62 1.50 0.89
C VAL A 106 0.17 2.43 2.01
N CYS A 107 0.45 2.00 3.23
CA CYS A 107 -0.01 2.67 4.43
C CYS A 107 0.87 3.89 4.76
N ARG A 108 0.25 5.06 4.98
CA ARG A 108 0.95 6.28 5.42
C ARG A 108 0.99 6.47 6.93
N GLY A 109 0.63 5.42 7.66
CA GLY A 109 0.53 5.41 9.11
C GLY A 109 -0.82 5.92 9.60
N ASN A 110 -1.39 5.15 10.51
CA ASN A 110 -2.65 5.49 11.17
C ASN A 110 -2.52 5.39 12.71
N PHE A 111 -1.33 5.67 13.25
CA PHE A 111 -1.07 5.58 14.69
C PHE A 111 -1.73 6.75 15.43
N ARG A 112 -2.82 6.50 16.16
CA ARG A 112 -3.57 7.51 16.95
C ARG A 112 -3.93 8.77 16.13
N SER A 113 -4.36 8.60 14.89
CA SER A 113 -4.60 9.72 13.95
C SER A 113 -3.37 10.62 13.70
N THR A 114 -2.17 10.11 14.00
CA THR A 114 -0.88 10.76 13.77
C THR A 114 -0.21 10.12 12.54
N TRP A 115 0.45 10.95 11.75
CA TRP A 115 0.95 10.62 10.41
C TRP A 115 2.41 10.22 10.45
N ILE A 116 2.79 9.31 9.56
CA ILE A 116 4.16 8.83 9.44
C ILE A 116 4.91 9.49 8.27
N SER A 117 4.20 9.95 7.23
CA SER A 117 4.81 10.56 6.03
C SER A 117 3.87 11.53 5.30
N GLU A 118 4.38 12.72 4.94
CA GLU A 118 3.71 13.71 4.07
C GLU A 118 4.27 13.66 2.64
N GLY A 119 3.48 14.08 1.64
CA GLY A 119 3.90 14.19 0.23
C GLY A 119 3.31 13.11 -0.68
N GLY A 120 3.12 13.42 -1.97
CA GLY A 120 2.54 12.51 -2.96
C GLY A 120 3.41 11.28 -3.27
N TYR A 121 2.86 10.32 -4.03
CA TYR A 121 3.55 9.08 -4.39
C TYR A 121 4.67 9.26 -5.43
N GLU A 122 4.84 10.47 -5.96
CA GLU A 122 5.74 10.80 -7.07
C GLU A 122 7.16 10.19 -6.95
N PRO A 123 7.85 10.22 -5.78
CA PRO A 123 9.22 9.70 -5.66
C PRO A 123 9.36 8.21 -5.96
N VAL A 124 8.31 7.43 -5.71
CA VAL A 124 8.33 5.96 -5.89
C VAL A 124 7.43 5.49 -7.03
N ALA A 125 6.56 6.35 -7.55
CA ALA A 125 5.45 5.99 -8.43
C ALA A 125 5.87 5.19 -9.67
N GLN A 126 6.98 5.59 -10.31
CA GLN A 126 7.47 4.89 -11.50
C GLN A 126 7.89 3.45 -11.19
N VAL A 127 8.57 3.22 -10.07
CA VAL A 127 8.99 1.88 -9.64
C VAL A 127 7.78 1.10 -9.11
N LEU A 128 7.05 1.67 -8.17
CA LEU A 128 5.90 1.04 -7.52
C LEU A 128 4.82 0.65 -8.53
N PHE A 129 4.24 1.60 -9.26
CA PHE A 129 3.12 1.33 -10.15
C PHE A 129 3.55 0.69 -11.47
N GLY A 130 4.74 1.04 -11.96
CA GLY A 130 5.27 0.56 -13.22
C GLY A 130 5.87 -0.85 -13.16
N THR A 131 6.37 -1.29 -12.00
CA THR A 131 7.14 -2.55 -11.92
C THR A 131 6.60 -3.59 -10.95
N VAL A 132 5.82 -3.21 -9.92
CA VAL A 132 5.31 -4.18 -8.93
C VAL A 132 4.09 -4.94 -9.50
N ASN A 133 4.15 -6.27 -9.46
CA ASN A 133 3.22 -7.20 -10.12
C ASN A 133 2.07 -7.66 -9.22
N VAL A 134 1.51 -6.74 -8.43
CA VAL A 134 0.28 -6.96 -7.65
C VAL A 134 -0.94 -6.67 -8.51
N ASP A 135 -2.11 -7.19 -8.11
CA ASP A 135 -3.36 -7.02 -8.85
C ASP A 135 -4.09 -5.73 -8.46
N ALA A 136 -3.87 -5.23 -7.25
CA ALA A 136 -4.50 -4.00 -6.76
C ALA A 136 -3.56 -3.20 -5.85
N PHE A 137 -3.55 -1.88 -6.00
CA PHE A 137 -2.94 -0.95 -5.05
C PHE A 137 -4.02 -0.28 -4.20
N PHE A 138 -3.86 -0.28 -2.88
CA PHE A 138 -4.70 0.50 -1.95
C PHE A 138 -3.92 1.72 -1.47
N LEU A 139 -4.35 2.90 -1.89
CA LEU A 139 -3.61 4.15 -1.74
C LEU A 139 -4.40 5.15 -0.90
N GLU A 140 -3.74 5.80 0.06
CA GLU A 140 -4.36 6.78 0.95
C GLU A 140 -4.39 8.17 0.29
N TYR A 141 -5.59 8.77 0.19
CA TYR A 141 -5.85 10.08 -0.44
C TYR A 141 -6.93 10.91 0.29
N ASP A 142 -7.20 10.63 1.57
CA ASP A 142 -8.31 11.23 2.34
C ASP A 142 -8.12 12.72 2.68
N ASN A 143 -6.93 13.27 2.45
CA ASN A 143 -6.62 14.66 2.73
C ASN A 143 -5.62 15.23 1.72
N ASP A 144 -5.61 16.57 1.61
CA ASP A 144 -4.79 17.32 0.65
C ASP A 144 -3.27 17.06 0.77
N ARG A 145 -2.80 16.58 1.93
CA ARG A 145 -1.38 16.27 2.15
C ARG A 145 -0.93 14.98 1.47
N SER A 146 -1.89 14.16 1.00
CA SER A 146 -1.62 12.91 0.29
C SER A 146 -1.17 13.15 -1.16
N GLY A 147 -1.15 14.42 -1.59
CA GLY A 147 -0.75 14.83 -2.93
C GLY A 147 -1.87 14.71 -3.96
N ASP A 148 -1.50 14.90 -5.22
CA ASP A 148 -2.41 14.78 -6.37
C ASP A 148 -2.41 13.35 -6.96
N PHE A 149 -3.25 13.15 -7.98
CA PHE A 149 -3.34 11.88 -8.71
C PHE A 149 -2.34 11.76 -9.87
N ALA A 150 -1.48 12.74 -10.12
CA ALA A 150 -0.53 12.69 -11.23
C ALA A 150 0.40 11.46 -11.21
N PRO A 151 0.84 10.92 -10.05
CA PRO A 151 1.58 9.67 -9.97
C PRO A 151 0.89 8.46 -10.61
N LEU A 152 -0.45 8.44 -10.67
CA LEU A 152 -1.21 7.31 -11.23
C LEU A 152 -0.96 7.09 -12.72
N ARG A 153 -0.37 8.07 -13.43
CA ARG A 153 0.06 7.92 -14.83
C ARG A 153 1.04 6.77 -15.07
N PHE A 154 1.70 6.29 -14.02
CA PHE A 154 2.61 5.15 -14.09
C PHE A 154 1.91 3.79 -13.88
N VAL A 155 0.63 3.77 -13.52
CA VAL A 155 -0.16 2.54 -13.42
C VAL A 155 -0.28 1.92 -14.81
N ARG A 156 -0.03 0.60 -14.90
CA ARG A 156 -0.02 -0.07 -16.20
C ARG A 156 -1.47 -0.28 -16.66
N PRO A 157 -1.83 0.14 -17.89
CA PRO A 157 -3.18 -0.03 -18.42
C PRO A 157 -3.64 -1.49 -18.41
N GLY A 158 -4.82 -1.74 -17.84
CA GLY A 158 -5.46 -3.07 -17.79
C GLY A 158 -4.71 -4.13 -16.95
N LYS A 159 -3.75 -3.74 -16.11
CA LYS A 159 -2.94 -4.67 -15.31
C LYS A 159 -3.26 -4.65 -13.83
N GLN A 160 -3.43 -3.48 -13.24
CA GLN A 160 -3.70 -3.33 -11.80
C GLN A 160 -4.94 -2.48 -11.56
N GLN A 161 -5.70 -2.82 -10.52
CA GLN A 161 -6.72 -1.94 -9.93
C GLN A 161 -6.05 -0.92 -9.01
N VAL A 162 -6.65 0.26 -8.92
CA VAL A 162 -6.23 1.38 -8.07
C VAL A 162 -7.39 1.70 -7.14
N VAL A 163 -7.30 1.23 -5.91
CA VAL A 163 -8.28 1.48 -4.86
C VAL A 163 -7.92 2.79 -4.16
N LEU A 164 -8.75 3.80 -4.39
CA LEU A 164 -8.57 5.15 -3.86
C LEU A 164 -9.22 5.24 -2.48
N GLY A 165 -8.37 5.40 -1.48
CA GLY A 165 -8.73 5.61 -0.10
C GLY A 165 -9.15 7.05 0.16
N LEU A 166 -10.40 7.40 -0.16
CA LEU A 166 -10.92 8.78 -0.10
C LEU A 166 -11.81 9.05 1.12
N ILE A 167 -12.12 8.02 1.90
CA ILE A 167 -12.94 8.11 3.12
C ILE A 167 -11.99 7.99 4.33
N THR A 168 -11.93 9.00 5.18
CA THR A 168 -11.06 8.98 6.35
C THR A 168 -11.55 7.97 7.37
N THR A 169 -10.61 7.26 8.00
CA THR A 169 -10.88 6.37 9.14
C THR A 169 -10.46 6.98 10.48
N LYS A 170 -9.95 8.22 10.47
CA LYS A 170 -9.32 8.87 11.64
C LYS A 170 -10.30 9.60 12.55
N ASN A 171 -11.51 9.88 12.07
CA ASN A 171 -12.61 10.49 12.81
C ASN A 171 -13.94 9.94 12.28
N GLY A 172 -15.06 10.33 12.90
CA GLY A 172 -16.40 9.86 12.53
C GLY A 172 -17.21 10.81 11.65
N GLU A 173 -16.64 11.91 11.16
CA GLU A 173 -17.34 12.83 10.25
C GLU A 173 -17.50 12.17 8.87
N LEU A 174 -18.71 12.20 8.31
CA LEU A 174 -18.96 11.64 6.99
C LEU A 174 -18.51 12.60 5.90
N GLU A 175 -17.81 12.06 4.91
CA GLU A 175 -17.36 12.77 3.73
C GLU A 175 -18.54 13.19 2.86
N ASN A 176 -18.40 14.32 2.16
CA ASN A 176 -19.37 14.75 1.16
C ASN A 176 -19.36 13.81 -0.06
N PRO A 177 -20.44 13.08 -0.37
CA PRO A 177 -20.49 12.14 -1.49
C PRO A 177 -20.12 12.77 -2.84
N GLU A 178 -20.60 13.98 -3.12
CA GLU A 178 -20.31 14.67 -4.38
C GLU A 178 -18.85 15.10 -4.49
N GLY A 179 -18.22 15.44 -3.36
CA GLY A 179 -16.79 15.71 -3.31
C GLY A 179 -15.95 14.46 -3.61
N VAL A 180 -16.34 13.31 -3.06
CA VAL A 180 -15.68 12.02 -3.34
C VAL A 180 -15.83 11.63 -4.81
N LYS A 181 -17.03 11.77 -5.39
CA LYS A 181 -17.25 11.51 -6.83
C LYS A 181 -16.39 12.41 -7.71
N ALA A 182 -16.29 13.70 -7.39
CA ALA A 182 -15.43 14.63 -8.13
C ALA A 182 -13.95 14.21 -8.09
N ARG A 183 -13.47 13.68 -6.95
CA ARG A 183 -12.11 13.13 -6.81
C ARG A 183 -11.91 11.85 -7.63
N LEU A 184 -12.91 10.98 -7.71
CA LEU A 184 -12.86 9.80 -8.59
C LEU A 184 -12.73 10.21 -10.07
N GLU A 185 -13.49 11.23 -10.51
CA GLU A 185 -13.41 11.77 -11.87
C GLU A 185 -12.07 12.50 -12.14
N GLU A 186 -11.47 13.12 -11.12
CA GLU A 186 -10.12 13.68 -11.21
C GLU A 186 -9.08 12.58 -11.46
N ALA A 187 -9.14 11.47 -10.69
CA ALA A 187 -8.24 10.34 -10.86
C ALA A 187 -8.40 9.65 -12.22
N ALA A 188 -9.63 9.62 -12.77
CA ALA A 188 -9.93 9.07 -14.09
C ALA A 188 -9.22 9.80 -15.25
N ARG A 189 -8.60 10.96 -15.01
CA ARG A 189 -7.75 11.66 -15.98
C ARG A 189 -6.38 11.00 -16.16
N TYR A 190 -5.95 10.16 -15.20
CA TYR A 190 -4.62 9.56 -15.17
C TYR A 190 -4.63 8.04 -15.35
N VAL A 191 -5.71 7.38 -14.93
CA VAL A 191 -5.90 5.93 -15.04
C VAL A 191 -7.34 5.62 -15.50
N ALA A 192 -7.54 4.55 -16.26
CA ALA A 192 -8.85 4.18 -16.78
C ALA A 192 -9.89 3.99 -15.65
N LYS A 193 -11.14 4.43 -15.87
CA LYS A 193 -12.19 4.37 -14.85
C LYS A 193 -12.50 2.94 -14.39
N GLU A 194 -12.31 1.96 -15.26
CA GLU A 194 -12.49 0.53 -15.00
C GLU A 194 -11.34 -0.07 -14.15
N GLN A 195 -10.26 0.69 -13.95
CA GLN A 195 -9.18 0.36 -13.02
C GLN A 195 -9.30 1.09 -11.69
N ILE A 196 -10.32 1.94 -11.48
CA ILE A 196 -10.51 2.69 -10.24
C ILE A 196 -11.49 1.95 -9.34
N CYS A 197 -11.19 1.93 -8.04
CA CYS A 197 -12.09 1.47 -6.97
C CYS A 197 -12.10 2.51 -5.83
N LEU A 198 -13.08 2.42 -4.93
CA LEU A 198 -13.21 3.29 -3.76
C LEU A 198 -13.08 2.47 -2.46
N SER A 199 -12.35 3.00 -1.48
CA SER A 199 -12.30 2.46 -0.12
C SER A 199 -12.15 3.56 0.94
N PRO A 200 -12.22 3.19 2.23
CA PRO A 200 -11.58 3.98 3.27
C PRO A 200 -10.06 4.07 3.04
N GLN A 201 -9.41 5.10 3.59
CA GLN A 201 -7.96 5.28 3.44
C GLN A 201 -7.14 4.12 4.00
N CYS A 202 -7.57 3.53 5.11
CA CYS A 202 -6.83 2.53 5.85
C CYS A 202 -7.84 1.69 6.65
N GLY A 203 -7.36 0.80 7.52
CA GLY A 203 -8.20 0.09 8.48
C GLY A 203 -8.82 1.01 9.54
N PHE A 204 -9.88 0.52 10.19
CA PHE A 204 -10.54 1.20 11.31
C PHE A 204 -9.91 0.90 12.68
N ALA A 205 -9.00 -0.07 12.75
CA ALA A 205 -8.36 -0.54 13.98
C ALA A 205 -6.85 -0.75 13.76
N SER A 206 -6.11 0.33 13.53
CA SER A 206 -4.67 0.26 13.24
C SER A 206 -3.79 0.09 14.50
N THR A 207 -4.38 0.18 15.70
CA THR A 207 -3.73 -0.16 16.99
C THR A 207 -4.74 -0.84 17.93
N GLU A 208 -4.27 -1.44 19.02
CA GLU A 208 -5.11 -2.08 20.06
C GLU A 208 -6.16 -1.12 20.62
N GLU A 209 -5.81 0.17 20.72
CA GLU A 209 -6.68 1.23 21.24
C GLU A 209 -7.70 1.76 20.21
N GLY A 210 -7.59 1.36 18.93
CA GLY A 210 -8.49 1.78 17.86
C GLY A 210 -8.33 3.23 17.41
N ASN A 211 -9.18 3.65 16.46
CA ASN A 211 -9.28 5.03 15.99
C ASN A 211 -10.33 5.83 16.80
N THR A 212 -10.30 7.16 16.72
CA THR A 212 -11.26 8.05 17.39
C THR A 212 -12.62 8.08 16.67
N LEU A 213 -13.30 6.93 16.57
CA LEU A 213 -14.67 6.80 16.08
C LEU A 213 -15.40 5.66 16.77
N SER A 214 -16.73 5.76 16.87
CA SER A 214 -17.59 4.68 17.34
C SER A 214 -17.82 3.62 16.26
N GLU A 215 -18.23 2.41 16.67
CA GLU A 215 -18.62 1.35 15.75
C GLU A 215 -19.75 1.78 14.79
N ALA A 216 -20.71 2.55 15.29
CA ALA A 216 -21.78 3.10 14.45
C ALA A 216 -21.22 3.99 13.33
N GLN A 217 -20.28 4.90 13.66
CA GLN A 217 -19.62 5.77 12.70
C GLN A 217 -18.76 4.98 11.70
N GLN A 218 -18.10 3.90 12.13
CA GLN A 218 -17.40 2.99 11.23
C GLN A 218 -18.37 2.40 10.19
N TRP A 219 -19.51 1.88 10.63
CA TRP A 219 -20.50 1.31 9.71
C TRP A 219 -21.13 2.36 8.79
N ASP A 220 -21.34 3.59 9.26
CA ASP A 220 -21.83 4.68 8.42
C ASP A 220 -20.83 5.00 7.30
N LYS A 221 -19.52 5.00 7.59
CA LYS A 221 -18.49 5.15 6.56
C LYS A 221 -18.45 4.01 5.56
N VAL A 222 -18.63 2.77 6.01
CA VAL A 222 -18.73 1.62 5.10
C VAL A 222 -19.96 1.74 4.19
N ARG A 223 -21.12 2.13 4.75
CA ARG A 223 -22.34 2.38 3.96
C ARG A 223 -22.12 3.48 2.93
N LEU A 224 -21.46 4.57 3.31
CA LEU A 224 -21.12 5.66 2.41
C LEU A 224 -20.27 5.19 1.23
N VAL A 225 -19.24 4.36 1.47
CA VAL A 225 -18.43 3.75 0.40
C VAL A 225 -19.31 2.94 -0.55
N THR A 226 -20.16 2.06 -0.01
CA THR A 226 -21.03 1.20 -0.85
C THR A 226 -22.06 2.01 -1.64
N GLN A 227 -22.61 3.06 -1.05
CA GLN A 227 -23.54 3.96 -1.71
C GLN A 227 -22.86 4.65 -2.90
N ILE A 228 -21.72 5.32 -2.67
CA ILE A 228 -21.00 6.03 -3.73
C ILE A 228 -20.58 5.06 -4.83
N ALA A 229 -20.10 3.86 -4.46
CA ALA A 229 -19.72 2.86 -5.44
C ALA A 229 -20.89 2.47 -6.37
N SER A 230 -22.09 2.25 -5.81
CA SER A 230 -23.29 1.92 -6.59
C SER A 230 -23.83 3.06 -7.48
N GLU A 231 -23.43 4.30 -7.19
CA GLU A 231 -23.82 5.47 -7.98
C GLU A 231 -22.81 5.79 -9.09
N VAL A 232 -21.56 5.31 -8.97
CA VAL A 232 -20.47 5.57 -9.93
C VAL A 232 -20.29 4.42 -10.93
N TRP A 233 -20.50 3.18 -10.50
CA TRP A 233 -20.37 1.95 -11.29
C TRP A 233 -21.69 1.16 -11.29
#